data_AF-A0A7C5DMS7-F1
#
_entry.id   AF-A0A7C5DMS7-F1
#
_cell.length_a   1.000
_cell.length_b   1.000
_cell.length_c   1.000
_cell.angle_alpha   90.00
_cell.angle_beta   90.00
_cell.angle_gamma   90.00
#
_symmetry.space_group_name_H-M   'P 1'
#
loop_
_entity.id
_entity.type
_entity.pdbx_description
1 polymer ?
#
loop_
_entity_poly.entity_id
_entity_poly.type
_entity_poly.pdbx_seq_one_letter_code
_entity_poly.pdbx_strand_id
1 'polypeptide(L)' 'DRPGLLRDVSSLIAEGGVNITDVDVTRDDGGISSLLVAVEVTSTAQLATLIAKLQSLWSVINVVRKGEAIVR' A
#
# COMPACT_ATOMS: atom_id res chain seq x y z
N ASP A 1 5.04 -5.25 11.81
CA ASP A 1 4.72 -6.31 10.83
C ASP A 1 3.96 -7.44 11.54
N ARG A 2 2.93 -8.03 10.93
CA ARG A 2 2.17 -9.16 11.52
C ARG A 2 1.88 -10.25 10.49
N PRO A 3 1.68 -11.51 10.93
CA PRO A 3 1.19 -12.56 10.04
C PRO A 3 -0.08 -12.13 9.30
N GLY A 4 -0.10 -12.39 7.99
CA GLY A 4 -1.23 -12.08 7.11
C GLY A 4 -1.26 -10.65 6.56
N LEU A 5 -0.44 -9.71 7.04
CA LEU A 5 -0.50 -8.32 6.59
C LEU A 5 -0.30 -8.16 5.07
N LEU A 6 0.69 -8.85 4.50
CA LEU A 6 0.93 -8.81 3.05
C LEU A 6 -0.27 -9.33 2.25
N ARG A 7 -0.92 -10.41 2.73
CA ARG A 7 -2.14 -10.95 2.10
C ARG A 7 -3.29 -9.94 2.17
N ASP A 8 -3.48 -9.29 3.31
CA ASP A 8 -4.57 -8.31 3.49
C ASP A 8 -4.36 -7.11 2.56
N VAL A 9 -3.13 -6.62 2.44
CA VAL A 9 -2.74 -5.56 1.49
C VAL A 9 -2.99 -6.01 0.05
N SER A 10 -2.50 -7.18 -0.35
CA SER A 10 -2.71 -7.70 -1.71
C SER A 10 -4.19 -7.91 -2.05
N SER A 11 -5.00 -8.35 -1.08
CA SER A 11 -6.45 -8.52 -1.25
C SER A 11 -7.12 -7.17 -1.55
N LEU A 12 -6.80 -6.12 -0.78
CA LEU A 12 -7.36 -4.79 -1.03
C LEU A 12 -6.94 -4.20 -2.38
N ILE A 13 -5.71 -4.46 -2.83
CA ILE A 13 -5.24 -4.05 -4.15
C ILE A 13 -6.03 -4.78 -5.24
N ALA A 14 -6.22 -6.10 -5.11
CA ALA A 14 -7.01 -6.90 -6.04
C ALA A 14 -8.49 -6.46 -6.09
N GLU A 15 -9.10 -6.19 -4.93
CA GLU A 15 -10.46 -5.62 -4.83
C GLU A 15 -10.56 -4.22 -5.46
N GLY A 16 -9.45 -3.48 -5.54
CA GLY A 16 -9.36 -2.21 -6.27
C GLY A 16 -9.41 -2.35 -7.79
N GLY A 17 -9.35 -3.59 -8.31
CA GLY A 17 -9.38 -3.89 -9.74
C GLY A 17 -8.18 -3.32 -10.50
N VAL A 18 -7.02 -3.21 -9.84
CA VAL A 18 -5.77 -2.69 -10.42
C VAL A 18 -4.76 -3.81 -10.63
N ASN A 19 -3.97 -3.71 -11.69
CA ASN A 19 -2.83 -4.60 -11.88
C ASN A 19 -1.66 -4.11 -11.02
N ILE A 20 -0.92 -5.05 -10.45
CA ILE A 20 0.38 -4.80 -9.84
C ILE A 20 1.44 -5.03 -10.91
N THR A 21 2.34 -4.07 -11.09
CA THR A 21 3.46 -4.18 -12.04
C THR A 21 4.79 -4.42 -11.35
N ASP A 22 4.92 -4.01 -10.09
CA ASP A 22 6.12 -4.24 -9.29
C ASP A 22 5.79 -4.24 -7.80
N VAL A 23 6.54 -5.04 -7.04
CA VAL A 23 6.44 -5.14 -5.58
C VAL A 23 7.84 -5.29 -5.01
N ASP A 24 8.20 -4.36 -4.13
CA ASP A 24 9.36 -4.50 -3.26
C ASP A 24 8.92 -4.50 -1.80
N VAL A 25 9.51 -5.39 -1.01
CA VAL A 25 9.22 -5.54 0.41
C VAL A 25 10.53 -5.54 1.16
N THR A 26 10.70 -4.55 2.01
CA THR A 26 11.84 -4.44 2.91
C THR A 26 11.34 -4.48 4.35
N ARG A 27 12.11 -5.11 5.22
CA ARG A 27 11.86 -5.10 6.67
C ARG A 27 13.06 -4.46 7.35
N ASP A 28 12.81 -3.52 8.24
CA ASP A 28 13.84 -2.96 9.10
C ASP A 28 14.01 -3.76 10.41
N ASP A 29 15.12 -3.54 11.09
CA ASP A 29 15.44 -4.18 12.37
C ASP A 29 14.47 -3.75 13.49
N GLY A 30 13.68 -2.69 13.27
CA GLY A 30 12.64 -2.21 14.17
C GLY A 30 11.32 -2.98 14.07
N GLY A 31 11.23 -3.98 13.20
CA GLY A 31 10.03 -4.79 13.01
C GLY A 31 8.94 -4.11 12.17
N ILE A 32 9.30 -3.03 11.45
CA ILE A 32 8.44 -2.37 10.48
C ILE A 32 8.79 -2.91 9.10
N SER A 33 7.75 -3.24 8.34
CA SER A 33 7.90 -3.64 6.94
C SER A 33 7.41 -2.52 6.04
N SER A 34 8.26 -2.12 5.11
CA SER A 34 7.97 -1.13 4.08
C SER A 34 7.67 -1.84 2.78
N LEU A 35 6.51 -1.56 2.22
CA LEU A 35 6.06 -2.09 0.93
C LEU A 35 6.08 -0.95 -0.08
N LEU A 36 6.80 -1.13 -1.18
CA LEU A 36 6.71 -0.27 -2.35
C LEU A 36 6.00 -1.05 -3.45
N VAL A 37 4.81 -0.59 -3.82
CA VAL A 37 3.98 -1.25 -4.83
C VAL A 37 3.73 -0.31 -6.00
N ALA A 38 4.04 -0.75 -7.21
CA ALA A 38 3.62 -0.09 -8.43
C ALA A 38 2.33 -0.72 -8.95
N VAL A 39 1.32 0.10 -9.22
CA VAL A 39 0.02 -0.32 -9.72
C VAL A 39 -0.39 0.46 -10.95
N GLU A 40 -1.10 -0.19 -11.87
CA GLU A 40 -1.76 0.45 -13.00
C GLU A 40 -3.14 0.94 -12.58
N VAL A 41 -3.32 2.26 -12.59
CA VAL A 41 -4.59 2.91 -12.28
C VAL A 41 -5.12 3.65 -13.50
N THR A 42 -6.44 3.66 -13.66
CA THR A 42 -7.13 4.38 -14.74
C THR A 42 -7.38 5.85 -14.40
N SER A 43 -7.32 6.22 -13.12
CA SER A 43 -7.54 7.58 -12.63
C SER A 43 -6.90 7.83 -11.27
N THR A 44 -6.70 9.11 -10.94
CA THR A 44 -6.25 9.54 -9.61
C THR A 44 -7.30 9.24 -8.53
N ALA A 45 -8.60 9.24 -8.86
CA ALA A 45 -9.66 8.88 -7.94
C ALA A 45 -9.63 7.39 -7.53
N GLN A 46 -9.30 6.50 -8.47
CA GLN A 46 -9.09 5.07 -8.19
C GLN A 46 -7.92 4.88 -7.22
N LEU A 47 -6.81 5.57 -7.48
CA LEU A 47 -5.64 5.53 -6.61
C LEU A 47 -5.95 6.08 -5.21
N ALA A 48 -6.63 7.21 -5.10
CA ALA A 48 -7.01 7.81 -3.82
C ALA A 48 -7.90 6.87 -2.99
N THR A 49 -8.86 6.20 -3.64
CA THR A 49 -9.72 5.20 -2.99
C THR A 49 -8.90 4.01 -2.48
N LEU A 50 -7.96 3.51 -3.28
CA LEU A 50 -7.06 2.42 -2.87
C LEU A 50 -6.18 2.82 -1.67
N ILE A 51 -5.60 4.01 -1.68
CA ILE A 51 -4.80 4.55 -0.57
C ILE A 51 -5.64 4.61 0.71
N ALA A 52 -6.85 5.17 0.65
CA ALA A 52 -7.74 5.26 1.82
C ALA A 52 -8.10 3.87 2.39
N LYS A 53 -8.38 2.89 1.52
CA LYS A 53 -8.62 1.50 1.96
C LYS A 53 -7.39 0.90 2.64
N LEU A 54 -6.20 1.07 2.07
CA LEU A 54 -4.96 0.55 2.66
C LEU A 54 -4.66 1.20 4.03
N GLN A 55 -4.91 2.52 4.17
CA GLN A 55 -4.78 3.24 5.44
C GLN A 55 -5.78 2.77 6.51
N SER A 56 -6.93 2.20 6.11
CA SER A 56 -7.91 1.67 7.06
C SER A 56 -7.50 0.35 7.73
N LEU A 57 -6.47 -0.34 7.22
CA LEU A 57 -5.93 -1.52 7.87
C LEU A 57 -5.25 -1.11 9.19
N TRP A 58 -5.76 -1.59 10.32
CA TRP A 58 -5.27 -1.23 11.66
C TRP A 58 -3.76 -1.42 11.90
N SER A 59 -3.11 -2.23 11.07
CA SER A 59 -1.69 -2.59 11.15
C SER A 59 -0.81 -1.85 10.13
N VAL A 60 -1.42 -0.98 9.31
CA VAL A 60 -0.73 -0.07 8.39
C VAL A 60 -0.49 1.26 9.10
N ILE A 61 0.77 1.65 9.19
CA ILE A 61 1.18 2.88 9.88
C ILE A 61 0.92 4.10 8.99
N ASN A 62 1.23 3.99 7.69
CA ASN A 62 1.04 5.06 6.71
C ASN A 62 1.01 4.50 5.29
N VAL A 63 0.36 5.22 4.38
CA VAL A 63 0.38 4.96 2.94
C VAL A 63 0.49 6.32 2.24
N VAL A 64 1.46 6.43 1.34
CA VAL A 64 1.69 7.65 0.57
C VAL A 64 1.91 7.29 -0.90
N ARG A 65 1.43 8.14 -1.81
CA ARG A 65 1.80 8.03 -3.22
C ARG A 65 3.25 8.46 -3.37
N LYS A 66 4.06 7.66 -4.07
CA LYS A 66 5.44 8.06 -4.43
C LYS A 66 5.43 9.40 -5.16
N GLY A 67 6.16 10.38 -4.63
CA GLY A 67 6.23 11.75 -5.17
C GLY A 67 5.37 12.78 -4.43
N GLU A 68 4.49 12.37 -3.51
CA GLU A 68 3.88 13.31 -2.55
C GLU A 68 4.85 13.59 -1.39
N ALA A 69 5.00 14.87 -1.03
CA ALA A 69 5.76 15.25 0.15
C ALA A 69 4.96 14.89 1.40
N ILE A 70 5.60 14.20 2.37
CA ILE A 70 5.05 14.07 3.71
C ILE A 70 5.11 15.46 4.34
N VAL A 71 3.99 16.19 4.36
CA VAL A 71 3.86 17.38 5.20
C VAL A 71 3.77 16.85 6.63
N ARG A 72 4.86 17.04 7.37
CA ARG A 72 4.97 16.72 8.80
C ARG A 72 4.28 17.78 9.65
#